data_AF-B4J073-F1
#
_entry.id   AF-B4J073-F1
#
_cell.length_a   1.000
_cell.length_b   1.000
_cell.length_c   1.000
_cell.angle_alpha   90.00
_cell.angle_beta   90.00
_cell.angle_gamma   90.00
#
_symmetry.space_group_name_H-M   'P 1'
#
loop_
_entity.id
_entity.type
_entity.pdbx_description
1 polymer ?
#
loop_
_entity_poly.entity_id
_entity_poly.type
_entity_poly.pdbx_seq_one_letter_code
_entity_poly.pdbx_strand_id
1 'polypeptide(L)'
;MNFNKDNKSKKYLRQLAVNKKVSDARQDGLENCICNRKRGLIFCASCQKSFMGRTAERCAAHPEVAYLMDARNCAFCGAAGKDLRMTDPI
;
A
#
# COMPACT_ATOMS: atom_id res chain seq x y z
N MET A 1 -12.24 30.97 45.11
CA MET A 1 -11.29 30.21 44.26
C MET A 1 -12.12 29.34 43.33
N ASN A 2 -12.21 29.72 42.06
CA ASN A 2 -13.12 29.10 41.09
C ASN A 2 -12.41 27.96 40.36
N PHE A 3 -12.94 26.74 40.47
CA PHE A 3 -12.50 25.58 39.72
C PHE A 3 -13.10 25.61 38.31
N ASN A 4 -12.26 25.89 37.31
CA ASN A 4 -12.64 25.83 35.91
C ASN A 4 -12.55 24.36 35.44
N LYS A 5 -13.68 23.80 35.02
CA LYS A 5 -13.79 22.41 34.55
C LYS A 5 -13.29 22.34 33.10
N ASP A 6 -12.09 21.82 32.92
CA ASP A 6 -11.47 21.64 31.60
C ASP A 6 -12.24 20.61 30.75
N ASN A 7 -12.70 21.10 29.62
CA ASN A 7 -13.56 20.47 28.63
C ASN A 7 -12.76 19.49 27.73
N LYS A 8 -12.07 18.50 28.32
CA LYS A 8 -11.12 17.60 27.61
C LYS A 8 -11.74 16.34 26.98
N SER A 9 -13.02 16.05 27.18
CA SER A 9 -13.60 14.73 26.85
C SER A 9 -14.38 14.64 25.54
N LYS A 10 -14.48 15.70 24.73
CA LYS A 10 -15.29 15.67 23.49
C LYS A 10 -14.52 15.37 22.20
N LYS A 11 -13.18 15.24 22.25
CA LYS A 11 -12.37 14.97 21.04
C LYS A 11 -12.24 13.49 20.68
N TYR A 12 -12.53 12.56 21.58
CA TYR A 12 -12.28 11.11 21.37
C TYR A 12 -13.46 10.30 20.82
N LEU A 13 -14.66 10.87 20.69
CA LEU A 13 -15.85 10.15 20.22
C LEU A 13 -16.09 10.19 18.70
N ARG A 14 -15.28 10.92 17.93
CA ARG A 14 -15.40 10.97 16.46
C ARG A 14 -14.66 9.85 15.72
N GLN A 15 -13.89 9.02 16.42
CA GLN A 15 -12.98 8.06 15.79
C GLN A 15 -13.61 6.70 15.42
N LEU A 16 -14.85 6.40 15.82
CA LEU A 16 -15.43 5.05 15.70
C LEU A 16 -16.53 4.88 14.63
N ALA A 17 -16.61 5.78 13.64
CA ALA A 17 -17.63 5.68 12.57
C ALA A 17 -17.09 6.02 11.16
N VAL A 18 -15.85 5.64 10.84
CA VAL A 18 -15.37 5.66 9.46
C VAL A 18 -14.83 4.28 9.08
N ASN A 19 -15.74 3.31 9.08
CA ASN A 19 -15.59 2.09 8.29
C ASN A 19 -15.98 2.42 6.83
N LYS A 20 -15.42 3.50 6.28
CA LYS A 20 -15.52 3.75 4.84
C LYS A 20 -14.45 2.87 4.20
N LYS A 21 -14.90 1.77 3.59
CA LYS A 21 -14.19 1.23 2.44
C LYS A 21 -14.10 2.36 1.42
N VAL A 22 -12.98 3.09 1.43
CA VAL A 22 -12.63 4.02 0.35
C VAL A 22 -12.21 3.13 -0.80
N SER A 23 -13.18 2.52 -1.47
CA SER A 23 -13.04 2.11 -2.86
C SER A 23 -12.90 3.41 -3.65
N ASP A 24 -11.65 3.82 -3.86
CA ASP A 24 -11.30 4.90 -4.77
C ASP A 24 -11.98 4.59 -6.11
N ALA A 25 -12.91 5.45 -6.53
CA ALA A 25 -13.73 5.31 -7.72
C ALA A 25 -12.94 5.59 -9.01
N ARG A 26 -11.71 5.06 -9.12
CA ARG A 26 -10.97 4.97 -10.38
C ARG A 26 -11.44 3.71 -11.10
N GLN A 27 -12.62 3.86 -11.72
CA GLN A 27 -13.20 3.00 -12.76
C GLN A 27 -12.49 1.65 -12.94
N ASP A 28 -12.97 0.63 -12.24
CA ASP A 28 -12.64 -0.79 -12.46
C ASP A 28 -13.24 -1.30 -13.80
N GLY A 29 -13.34 -0.45 -14.82
CA GLY A 29 -14.03 -0.72 -16.09
C GLY A 29 -13.11 -0.95 -17.29
N LEU A 30 -11.79 -0.79 -17.14
CA LEU A 30 -10.84 -1.23 -18.16
C LEU A 30 -10.37 -2.64 -17.84
N GLU A 31 -10.55 -3.55 -18.81
CA GLU A 31 -10.19 -4.98 -18.73
C GLU A 31 -8.72 -5.25 -18.31
N ASN A 32 -7.85 -4.22 -18.36
CA ASN A 32 -6.42 -4.33 -18.08
C ASN A 32 -5.95 -3.52 -16.84
N CYS A 33 -6.85 -3.19 -15.91
CA CYS A 33 -6.47 -2.50 -14.67
C CYS A 33 -5.76 -3.44 -13.68
N ILE A 34 -4.56 -3.06 -13.23
CA ILE A 34 -3.76 -3.82 -12.23
C ILE A 34 -3.58 -3.07 -10.91
N CYS A 35 -4.31 -1.97 -10.68
CA CYS A 35 -4.13 -1.13 -9.49
C CYS A 35 -4.42 -1.90 -8.20
N ASN A 36 -5.47 -2.71 -8.20
CA ASN A 36 -5.90 -3.52 -7.05
C ASN A 36 -5.13 -4.85 -6.93
N ARG A 37 -3.94 -4.96 -7.53
CA ARG A 37 -3.05 -6.12 -7.38
C ARG A 37 -2.72 -6.38 -5.90
N LYS A 38 -2.77 -7.66 -5.52
CA LYS A 38 -2.53 -8.10 -4.14
C LYS A 38 -1.09 -7.79 -3.71
N ARG A 39 -0.93 -7.47 -2.42
CA ARG A 39 0.40 -7.46 -1.78
C ARG A 39 0.84 -8.90 -1.53
N GLY A 40 2.12 -9.17 -1.71
CA GLY A 40 2.69 -10.49 -1.55
C GLY A 40 4.13 -10.42 -1.05
N LEU A 41 4.76 -11.58 -0.99
CA LEU A 41 6.17 -11.70 -0.64
C LEU A 41 6.99 -11.52 -1.92
N ILE A 42 7.99 -10.64 -1.88
CA ILE A 42 8.93 -10.38 -2.97
C ILE A 42 10.25 -11.02 -2.59
N PHE A 43 10.76 -11.92 -3.43
CA PHE A 43 12.08 -12.52 -3.32
C PHE A 43 13.08 -11.78 -4.22
N CYS A 44 14.26 -11.47 -3.69
CA CYS A 44 15.35 -10.88 -4.46
C CYS A 44 16.37 -11.95 -4.89
N ALA A 45 16.54 -12.15 -6.19
CA ALA A 45 17.52 -13.11 -6.73
C ALA A 45 18.98 -12.70 -6.48
N SER A 46 19.26 -11.41 -6.27
CA SER A 46 20.63 -10.91 -6.04
C SER A 46 21.11 -11.17 -4.61
N CYS A 47 20.31 -10.86 -3.58
CA CYS A 47 20.70 -11.02 -2.18
C CYS A 47 19.98 -12.15 -1.43
N GLN A 48 19.07 -12.85 -2.11
CA GLN A 48 18.30 -14.00 -1.61
C GLN A 48 17.41 -13.69 -0.39
N LYS A 49 17.15 -12.40 -0.12
CA LYS A 49 16.23 -11.98 0.93
C LYS A 49 14.83 -11.75 0.37
N SER A 50 13.83 -12.00 1.20
CA SER A 50 12.43 -11.74 0.89
C SER A 50 11.86 -10.62 1.75
N PHE A 51 10.93 -9.85 1.21
CA PHE A 51 10.21 -8.79 1.94
C PHE A 51 8.77 -8.66 1.44
N MET A 52 7.89 -8.15 2.30
CA MET A 52 6.49 -7.90 1.95
C MET A 52 6.37 -6.64 1.08
N GLY A 53 5.65 -6.73 -0.04
CA GLY A 53 5.47 -5.59 -0.92
C GLY A 53 4.64 -5.90 -2.16
N ARG A 54 4.75 -5.04 -3.16
CA ARG A 54 4.31 -5.28 -4.54
C ARG A 54 5.41 -4.84 -5.49
N THR A 55 5.51 -5.51 -6.62
CA THR A 55 6.33 -5.03 -7.73
C THR A 55 5.79 -3.69 -8.24
N ALA A 56 6.70 -2.77 -8.57
CA ALA A 56 6.35 -1.46 -9.12
C ALA A 56 5.95 -1.58 -10.60
N GLU A 57 4.73 -2.03 -10.85
CA GLU A 57 4.16 -2.15 -12.18
C GLU A 57 3.29 -0.94 -12.52
N ARG A 58 3.47 -0.37 -13.71
CA ARG A 58 2.61 0.70 -14.21
C ARG A 58 1.32 0.12 -14.74
N CYS A 59 0.20 0.62 -14.26
CA CYS A 59 -1.11 0.29 -14.82
C CYS A 59 -1.30 1.04 -16.14
N ALA A 60 -1.63 0.34 -17.22
CA ALA A 60 -1.90 0.98 -18.52
C ALA A 60 -3.16 1.86 -18.48
N ALA A 61 -4.18 1.44 -17.72
CA ALA A 61 -5.41 2.20 -17.53
C ALA A 61 -5.22 3.43 -16.62
N HIS A 62 -4.30 3.34 -15.67
CA HIS A 62 -4.07 4.37 -14.65
C HIS A 62 -2.57 4.64 -14.47
N PRO A 63 -1.91 5.28 -15.45
CA PRO A 63 -0.46 5.50 -15.42
C PRO A 63 -0.01 6.41 -14.26
N GLU A 64 -0.91 7.23 -13.74
CA GLU A 64 -0.67 8.14 -12.61
C GLU A 64 -0.81 7.46 -11.24
N VAL A 65 -1.37 6.24 -11.19
CA VAL A 65 -1.49 5.50 -9.93
C VAL A 65 -0.13 4.89 -9.60
N ALA A 66 0.51 5.43 -8.58
CA ALA A 66 1.64 4.83 -7.91
C ALA A 66 1.29 4.64 -6.44
N TYR A 67 1.74 3.54 -5.86
CA TYR A 67 1.57 3.30 -4.44
C TYR A 67 2.90 3.43 -3.70
N LEU A 68 2.84 3.96 -2.47
CA LEU A 68 4.01 4.28 -1.65
C LEU A 68 5.00 3.11 -1.47
N MET A 69 4.48 1.88 -1.39
CA MET A 69 5.28 0.67 -1.08
C MET A 69 5.52 -0.22 -2.31
N ASP A 70 5.46 0.34 -3.51
CA ASP A 70 5.77 -0.39 -4.73
C ASP A 70 7.29 -0.48 -4.91
N ALA A 71 7.80 -1.71 -4.91
CA ALA A 71 9.21 -2.02 -4.95
C ALA A 71 9.78 -1.84 -6.36
N ARG A 72 10.61 -0.81 -6.54
CA ARG A 72 11.45 -0.61 -7.74
C ARG A 72 12.82 -1.26 -7.60
N ASN A 73 13.27 -1.41 -6.35
CA ASN A 73 14.57 -1.96 -5.98
C ASN A 73 14.41 -2.84 -4.74
N CYS A 74 15.38 -3.74 -4.54
CA CYS A 74 15.44 -4.55 -3.33
C CYS A 74 15.62 -3.66 -2.09
N ALA A 75 14.76 -3.85 -1.09
CA ALA A 75 14.82 -3.10 0.17
C ALA A 75 16.11 -3.35 0.98
N PHE A 76 16.86 -4.41 0.67
CA PHE A 76 18.06 -4.79 1.41
C PHE A 76 19.36 -4.47 0.68
N CYS A 77 19.44 -4.74 -0.63
CA CYS A 77 20.67 -4.57 -1.40
C CYS A 77 20.58 -3.54 -2.54
N GLY A 78 19.40 -2.94 -2.76
CA GLY A 78 19.22 -1.97 -3.84
C GLY A 78 19.19 -2.54 -5.26
N ALA A 79 19.30 -3.86 -5.44
CA ALA A 79 19.20 -4.52 -6.75
C ALA A 79 17.93 -4.09 -7.51
N ALA A 80 18.00 -4.02 -8.83
CA ALA A 80 16.93 -3.50 -9.67
C ALA A 80 15.71 -4.43 -9.68
N GLY A 81 14.54 -3.89 -10.06
CA GLY A 81 13.28 -4.64 -10.14
C GLY A 81 13.33 -5.93 -10.97
N LYS A 82 14.23 -6.03 -11.95
CA LYS A 82 14.47 -7.26 -12.74
C LYS A 82 14.92 -8.45 -11.89
N ASP A 83 15.55 -8.18 -10.74
CA ASP A 83 16.04 -9.18 -9.80
C ASP A 83 14.99 -9.48 -8.70
N LEU A 84 13.80 -8.86 -8.77
CA LEU A 84 12.70 -9.05 -7.84
C LEU A 84 11.63 -9.96 -8.46
N ARG A 85 11.17 -10.95 -7.70
CA ARG A 85 10.10 -11.88 -8.12
C ARG A 85 9.03 -11.95 -7.05
N MET A 86 7.77 -11.84 -7.43
CA MET A 86 6.66 -12.15 -6.53
C MET A 86 6.66 -13.65 -6.27
N THR A 87 6.58 -14.04 -5.01
CA THR A 87 6.35 -15.43 -4.59
C THR A 87 4.92 -15.50 -4.07
N ASP A 88 4.08 -16.29 -4.72
CA ASP A 88 2.74 -16.53 -4.22
C ASP A 88 2.83 -17.32 -2.90
N PRO A 89 2.08 -16.93 -1.85
CA PRO A 89 1.96 -17.77 -0.67
C PRO A 89 1.27 -19.08 -1.08
N ILE A 90 1.97 -20.20 -0.84
CA ILE A 90 1.44 -21.57 -0.95
C ILE A 90 0.32 -21.77 0.07
#